data_AF-A0A0F9WTL3-F1
#
_entry.id   AF-A0A0F9WTL3-F1
#
_cell.length_a   1.000
_cell.length_b   1.000
_cell.length_c   1.000
_cell.angle_alpha   90.00
_cell.angle_beta   90.00
_cell.angle_gamma   90.00
#
_symmetry.space_group_name_H-M   'P 1'
#
loop_
_entity.id
_entity.type
_entity.pdbx_description
1 polymer ?
#
loop_
_entity_poly.entity_id
_entity_poly.type
_entity_poly.pdbx_seq_one_letter_code
_entity_poly.pdbx_strand_id
1 'polypeptide(L)'
;MNPCPHCNRPLGEHSVDDGCLNAWAAGQAGWIAVHERPKLGHWFGQNPAKEPGIAGRTDIVPSYTTSIEAAFALMETFPQWQLTKYGPAGNRRYWAGLWPDRKKAVGGKTPAMAITKAFIAAMQEQDDGEG
;
A
#
# COMPACT_ATOMS: atom_id res chain seq x y z
N MET A 1 -13.28 5.25 8.23
CA MET A 1 -11.82 4.96 8.18
C MET A 1 -11.48 3.75 9.04
N ASN A 2 -11.05 2.64 8.42
CA ASN A 2 -10.55 1.48 9.16
C ASN A 2 -9.15 1.77 9.71
N PRO A 3 -8.90 1.51 11.01
CA PRO A 3 -7.62 1.78 11.65
C PRO A 3 -6.54 0.78 11.19
N CYS A 4 -5.28 1.07 11.53
CA CYS A 4 -4.19 0.17 11.20
C CYS A 4 -4.37 -1.16 11.91
N PRO A 5 -4.35 -2.31 11.23
CA PRO A 5 -4.47 -3.62 11.89
C PRO A 5 -3.32 -3.86 12.88
N HIS A 6 -2.22 -3.10 12.77
CA HIS A 6 -1.09 -3.13 13.70
C HIS A 6 -1.28 -2.25 14.93
N CYS A 7 -1.41 -0.94 14.72
CA CYS A 7 -1.33 0.06 15.78
C CYS A 7 -2.68 0.66 16.14
N ASN A 8 -3.75 0.21 15.48
CA ASN A 8 -5.12 0.71 15.59
C ASN A 8 -5.25 2.24 15.41
N ARG A 9 -4.30 2.88 14.72
CA ARG A 9 -4.30 4.32 14.46
C ARG A 9 -4.97 4.66 13.13
N PRO A 10 -5.65 5.82 13.03
CA PRO A 10 -6.24 6.30 11.79
C PRO A 10 -5.18 6.73 10.77
N LEU A 11 -5.51 6.59 9.49
CA LEU A 11 -4.69 7.10 8.38
C LEU A 11 -4.59 8.63 8.44
N GLY A 12 -3.37 9.16 8.28
CA GLY A 12 -3.12 10.61 8.25
C GLY A 12 -2.52 11.19 9.53
N GLU A 13 -2.49 10.45 10.65
CA GLU A 13 -1.65 10.84 11.78
C GLU A 13 -0.17 10.59 11.42
N HIS A 14 0.64 11.65 11.53
CA HIS A 14 2.04 11.71 11.14
C HIS A 14 2.93 10.79 11.99
N SER A 15 2.88 9.48 11.79
CA SER A 15 3.90 8.49 12.18
C SER A 15 3.54 7.03 11.83
N VAL A 16 2.65 6.80 10.85
CA VAL A 16 2.45 5.44 10.34
C VAL A 16 3.79 4.95 9.77
N ASP A 17 4.40 3.96 10.41
CA ASP A 17 5.64 3.36 9.95
C ASP A 17 5.45 2.61 8.62
N ASP A 18 6.57 2.33 7.95
CA ASP A 18 6.58 1.64 6.66
C ASP A 18 5.92 0.25 6.74
N GLY A 19 5.96 -0.40 7.91
CA GLY A 19 5.35 -1.70 8.15
C GLY A 19 3.83 -1.65 8.13
N CYS A 20 3.25 -0.67 8.81
CA CYS A 20 1.81 -0.41 8.83
C CYS A 20 1.25 -0.12 7.44
N LEU A 21 1.98 0.64 6.61
CA LEU A 21 1.60 0.91 5.23
C LEU A 21 1.64 -0.37 4.38
N ASN A 22 2.66 -1.23 4.55
CA ASN A 22 2.74 -2.50 3.85
C ASN A 22 1.60 -3.45 4.24
N ALA A 23 1.27 -3.51 5.54
CA ALA A 23 0.19 -4.33 6.06
C ALA A 23 -1.18 -3.89 5.52
N TRP A 24 -1.43 -2.58 5.45
CA TRP A 24 -2.65 -2.05 4.86
C TRP A 24 -2.75 -2.33 3.37
N ALA A 25 -1.70 -2.05 2.60
CA ALA A 25 -1.69 -2.34 1.18
C ALA A 25 -1.93 -3.84 0.92
N ALA A 26 -1.35 -4.73 1.74
CA ALA A 26 -1.64 -6.15 1.67
C ALA A 26 -3.12 -6.47 1.94
N GLY A 27 -3.70 -5.93 3.02
CA GLY A 27 -5.12 -6.13 3.33
C GLY A 27 -6.05 -5.68 2.19
N GLN A 28 -5.76 -4.51 1.62
CA GLN A 28 -6.51 -3.97 0.48
C GLN A 28 -6.28 -4.76 -0.82
N ALA A 29 -5.12 -5.38 -0.98
CA ALA A 29 -4.83 -6.34 -2.05
C ALA A 29 -5.41 -7.75 -1.78
N GLY A 30 -6.25 -7.91 -0.74
CA GLY A 30 -6.96 -9.16 -0.44
C GLY A 30 -6.21 -10.14 0.47
N TRP A 31 -5.08 -9.75 1.07
CA TRP A 31 -4.39 -10.62 2.04
C TRP A 31 -5.19 -10.76 3.33
N ILE A 32 -5.15 -11.96 3.93
CA ILE A 32 -5.91 -12.30 5.13
C ILE A 32 -4.96 -12.48 6.32
N ALA A 33 -5.43 -12.14 7.53
CA ALA A 33 -4.72 -12.38 8.79
C ALA A 33 -3.27 -11.81 8.81
N VAL A 34 -3.12 -10.60 8.26
CA VAL A 34 -1.83 -9.91 8.19
C VAL A 34 -1.35 -9.54 9.60
N HIS A 35 -0.19 -10.04 10.00
CA HIS A 35 0.41 -9.82 11.31
C HIS A 35 1.93 -9.63 11.21
N GLU A 36 2.48 -8.84 12.11
CA GLU A 36 3.93 -8.66 12.21
C GLU A 36 4.55 -9.84 12.98
N ARG A 37 5.76 -10.24 12.60
CA ARG A 37 6.65 -11.01 13.48
C ARG A 37 7.89 -10.18 13.78
N PRO A 38 7.91 -9.40 14.88
CA PRO A 38 8.97 -8.42 15.16
C PRO A 38 10.37 -9.04 15.20
N LYS A 39 10.50 -10.28 15.69
CA LYS A 39 11.79 -11.01 15.73
C LYS A 39 12.39 -11.28 14.35
N LEU A 40 11.56 -11.26 13.31
CA LEU A 40 11.96 -11.49 11.93
C LEU A 40 12.01 -10.18 11.13
N GLY A 41 11.52 -9.06 11.66
CA GLY A 41 11.47 -7.78 10.95
C GLY A 41 10.57 -7.79 9.70
N HIS A 42 9.64 -8.75 9.62
CA HIS A 42 8.78 -8.95 8.46
C HIS A 42 7.31 -9.08 8.84
N TRP A 43 6.46 -8.68 7.90
CA TRP A 43 5.02 -8.87 7.92
C TRP A 43 4.66 -10.19 7.26
N PHE A 44 3.67 -10.88 7.81
CA PHE A 44 3.20 -12.17 7.32
C PHE A 44 1.70 -12.14 7.15
N GLY A 45 1.19 -12.80 6.12
CA GLY A 45 -0.25 -12.92 5.88
C GLY A 45 -0.55 -14.12 5.01
N GLN A 46 -1.83 -14.49 4.94
CA GLN A 46 -2.29 -15.52 4.01
C GLN A 46 -2.56 -14.84 2.66
N ASN A 47 -1.88 -15.28 1.61
CA ASN A 47 -2.06 -14.77 0.26
C ASN A 47 -3.04 -15.68 -0.49
N PRO A 48 -4.31 -15.27 -0.69
CA PRO A 48 -5.29 -16.11 -1.37
C PRO A 48 -4.97 -16.35 -2.84
N ALA A 49 -4.15 -15.49 -3.46
CA ALA A 49 -3.74 -15.65 -4.87
C ALA A 49 -2.67 -16.72 -5.07
N LYS A 50 -1.92 -17.10 -4.01
CA LYS A 50 -0.88 -18.13 -4.13
C LYS A 50 -1.44 -19.52 -3.91
N GLU A 51 -2.31 -19.73 -2.92
CA GLU A 51 -2.86 -21.06 -2.63
C GLU A 51 -4.23 -20.97 -1.92
N PRO A 52 -5.36 -20.98 -2.66
CA PRO A 52 -6.71 -20.82 -2.09
C PRO A 52 -7.20 -22.00 -1.21
N GLY A 53 -6.35 -22.96 -0.85
CA GLY A 53 -6.75 -24.22 -0.20
C GLY A 53 -5.99 -24.63 1.07
N ILE A 54 -4.95 -23.92 1.49
CA ILE A 54 -4.17 -24.29 2.69
C ILE A 54 -4.43 -23.29 3.82
N ALA A 55 -5.43 -23.60 4.65
CA ALA A 55 -5.70 -22.85 5.86
C ALA A 55 -4.46 -22.80 6.76
N GLY A 56 -4.01 -21.59 7.12
CA GLY A 56 -2.90 -21.38 8.05
C GLY A 56 -1.52 -21.17 7.44
N ARG A 57 -1.34 -21.32 6.11
CA ARG A 57 -0.07 -20.99 5.46
C ARG A 57 0.10 -19.46 5.35
N THR A 58 1.17 -18.95 5.94
CA THR A 58 1.50 -17.52 5.91
C THR A 58 2.71 -17.26 5.04
N ASP A 59 2.61 -16.31 4.13
CA ASP A 59 3.71 -15.80 3.31
C ASP A 59 4.18 -14.44 3.82
N ILE A 60 5.39 -14.06 3.45
CA ILE A 60 5.91 -12.72 3.72
C ILE A 60 5.12 -11.72 2.88
N VAL A 61 4.55 -10.72 3.54
CA VAL A 61 3.91 -9.58 2.90
C VAL A 61 4.97 -8.77 2.15
N PRO A 62 4.75 -8.42 0.86
CA PRO A 62 5.69 -7.63 0.11
C PRO A 62 5.98 -6.27 0.76
N SER A 63 7.22 -5.81 0.63
CA SER A 63 7.63 -4.49 1.12
C SER A 63 7.21 -3.39 0.13
N TYR A 64 5.91 -3.12 0.00
CA TYR A 64 5.33 -2.17 -0.96
C TYR A 64 5.91 -0.75 -0.86
N THR A 65 6.28 -0.28 0.33
CA THR A 65 6.84 1.06 0.53
C THR A 65 8.29 1.23 0.07
N THR A 66 9.04 0.14 -0.07
CA THR A 66 10.48 0.15 -0.37
C THR A 66 10.85 -0.59 -1.65
N SER A 67 10.11 -1.63 -2.04
CA SER A 67 10.28 -2.36 -3.29
C SER A 67 9.39 -1.78 -4.38
N ILE A 68 10.01 -1.24 -5.43
CA ILE A 68 9.29 -0.69 -6.57
C ILE A 68 8.53 -1.77 -7.35
N GLU A 69 9.07 -2.98 -7.44
CA GLU A 69 8.40 -4.11 -8.08
C GLU A 69 7.12 -4.50 -7.32
N ALA A 70 7.22 -4.60 -5.98
CA ALA A 70 6.04 -4.86 -5.15
C ALA A 70 5.00 -3.75 -5.28
N ALA A 71 5.44 -2.49 -5.29
CA ALA A 71 4.56 -1.35 -5.46
C ALA A 71 3.85 -1.37 -6.83
N PHE A 72 4.55 -1.69 -7.91
CA PHE A 72 3.95 -1.77 -9.24
C PHE A 72 2.87 -2.86 -9.34
N ALA A 73 3.00 -3.97 -8.61
CA ALA A 73 1.93 -4.97 -8.53
C ALA A 73 0.61 -4.38 -7.97
N LEU A 74 0.67 -3.37 -7.10
CA LEU A 74 -0.53 -2.65 -6.64
C LEU A 74 -1.18 -1.84 -7.77
N MET A 75 -0.38 -1.27 -8.67
CA MET A 75 -0.88 -0.49 -9.81
C MET A 75 -1.59 -1.35 -10.85
N GLU A 76 -1.34 -2.66 -10.90
CA GLU A 76 -2.08 -3.57 -11.80
C GLU A 76 -3.59 -3.58 -11.48
N THR A 77 -3.97 -3.30 -10.23
CA THR A 77 -5.36 -3.10 -9.80
C THR A 77 -5.99 -1.85 -10.43
N PHE A 78 -5.17 -0.87 -10.81
CA PHE A 78 -5.58 0.41 -11.37
C PHE A 78 -4.77 0.74 -12.64
N PRO A 79 -5.01 0.03 -13.76
CA PRO A 79 -4.17 0.12 -14.96
C PRO A 79 -4.09 1.52 -15.59
N GLN A 80 -5.05 2.39 -15.27
CA GLN A 80 -5.11 3.78 -15.69
C GLN A 80 -4.25 4.74 -14.83
N TRP A 81 -3.61 4.25 -13.78
CA TRP A 81 -2.73 5.06 -12.93
C TRP A 81 -1.39 5.32 -13.58
N GLN A 82 -0.85 6.50 -13.29
CA GLN A 82 0.47 6.90 -13.73
C GLN A 82 1.33 7.32 -12.55
N LEU A 83 2.59 6.93 -12.60
CA LEU A 83 3.63 7.41 -11.70
C LEU A 83 4.36 8.58 -12.37
N THR A 84 4.24 9.76 -11.78
CA THR A 84 4.92 10.97 -12.26
C THR A 84 6.00 11.40 -11.27
N LYS A 85 7.17 11.74 -11.80
CA LYS A 85 8.29 12.30 -11.05
C LYS A 85 8.33 13.82 -11.21
N TYR A 86 8.56 14.56 -10.12
CA TYR A 86 8.69 16.02 -10.14
C TYR A 86 9.78 16.51 -9.18
N GLY A 87 10.23 17.74 -9.40
CA GLY A 87 11.27 18.38 -8.58
C GLY A 87 12.71 18.15 -9.09
N PRO A 88 13.68 18.92 -8.55
CA PRO A 88 15.08 18.89 -8.97
C PRO A 88 15.78 17.59 -8.56
N ALA A 89 16.92 17.28 -9.17
CA ALA A 89 17.58 15.97 -9.05
C ALA A 89 17.91 15.54 -7.61
N GLY A 90 18.13 16.47 -6.68
CA GLY A 90 18.40 16.22 -5.25
C GLY A 90 17.20 16.32 -4.31
N ASN A 91 16.01 16.69 -4.80
CA ASN A 91 14.77 16.75 -4.02
C ASN A 91 13.60 16.23 -4.86
N ARG A 92 13.83 15.08 -5.50
CA ARG A 92 12.83 14.41 -6.32
C ARG A 92 11.69 13.96 -5.42
N ARG A 93 10.48 14.21 -5.88
CA ARG A 93 9.26 13.68 -5.28
C ARG A 93 8.47 12.95 -6.36
N TYR A 94 7.63 12.04 -5.91
CA TYR A 94 6.85 11.18 -6.79
C TYR A 94 5.37 11.32 -6.46
N TRP A 95 4.54 11.35 -7.50
CA TRP A 95 3.08 11.34 -7.42
C TRP A 95 2.58 10.10 -8.15
N ALA A 96 1.67 9.37 -7.51
CA ALA A 96 0.93 8.28 -8.14
C ALA A 96 -0.57 8.59 -8.09
N GLY A 97 -1.29 8.27 -9.15
CA GLY A 97 -2.74 8.43 -9.24
C GLY A 97 -3.25 8.49 -10.69
N LEU A 98 -4.53 8.84 -10.85
CA LEU A 98 -5.18 9.03 -12.14
C LEU A 98 -4.68 10.30 -12.81
N TRP A 99 -4.18 10.19 -14.04
CA TRP A 99 -3.93 11.35 -14.89
C TRP A 99 -5.14 11.59 -15.81
N PRO A 100 -5.61 12.85 -16.03
CA PRO A 100 -5.08 14.12 -15.54
C PRO A 100 -5.64 14.58 -14.19
N ASP A 101 -6.38 13.75 -13.45
CA ASP A 101 -6.99 14.13 -12.17
C ASP A 101 -5.97 14.21 -11.02
N ARG A 102 -5.23 15.32 -11.01
CA ARG A 102 -4.23 15.62 -9.98
C ARG A 102 -4.81 15.76 -8.58
N LYS A 103 -6.13 15.93 -8.42
CA LYS A 103 -6.75 16.05 -7.08
C LYS A 103 -6.64 14.75 -6.29
N LYS A 104 -6.47 13.61 -6.98
CA LYS A 104 -6.32 12.28 -6.39
C LYS A 104 -4.87 11.80 -6.33
N ALA A 105 -3.90 12.64 -6.68
CA ALA A 105 -2.50 12.25 -6.71
C ALA A 105 -1.88 12.30 -5.30
N VAL A 106 -1.32 11.18 -4.83
CA VAL A 106 -0.68 11.11 -3.51
C VAL A 106 0.85 11.14 -3.63
N GLY A 107 1.47 11.95 -2.79
CA GLY A 107 2.92 12.20 -2.81
C GLY A 107 3.76 11.25 -1.94
N GLY A 108 4.95 10.89 -2.43
CA GLY A 108 5.96 10.12 -1.71
C GLY A 108 7.40 10.58 -1.98
N LYS A 109 8.30 10.28 -1.03
CA LYS A 109 9.76 10.54 -1.17
C LYS A 109 10.42 9.55 -2.12
N THR A 110 9.89 8.34 -2.21
CA THR A 110 10.30 7.30 -3.16
C THR A 110 9.11 6.94 -4.09
N PRO A 111 9.38 6.37 -5.27
CA PRO A 111 8.32 5.84 -6.15
C PRO A 111 7.40 4.86 -5.44
N ALA A 112 7.99 3.87 -4.75
CA ALA A 112 7.28 2.80 -4.06
C ALA A 112 6.34 3.34 -2.96
N MET A 113 6.82 4.32 -2.19
CA MET A 113 6.02 5.00 -1.18
C MET A 113 4.85 5.79 -1.79
N ALA A 114 5.07 6.50 -2.90
CA ALA A 114 4.01 7.27 -3.55
C ALA A 114 2.90 6.34 -4.07
N ILE A 115 3.27 5.24 -4.73
CA ILE A 115 2.34 4.23 -5.24
C ILE A 115 1.54 3.60 -4.09
N THR A 116 2.22 3.14 -3.04
CA THR A 116 1.58 2.48 -1.90
C THR A 116 0.55 3.39 -1.23
N LYS A 117 0.90 4.67 -1.01
CA LYS A 117 -0.03 5.63 -0.43
C LYS A 117 -1.21 5.95 -1.34
N ALA A 118 -0.98 6.07 -2.64
CA ALA A 118 -2.05 6.26 -3.61
C ALA A 118 -3.01 5.06 -3.62
N PHE A 119 -2.47 3.83 -3.59
CA PHE A 119 -3.24 2.59 -3.54
C PHE A 119 -4.19 2.56 -2.35
N ILE A 120 -3.65 2.78 -1.14
CA ILE A 120 -4.45 2.81 0.08
C ILE A 120 -5.55 3.89 -0.01
N ALA A 121 -5.21 5.10 -0.42
CA ALA A 121 -6.17 6.20 -0.52
C ALA A 121 -7.33 5.89 -1.48
N ALA A 122 -7.04 5.27 -2.62
CA ALA A 122 -8.08 4.98 -3.61
C ALA A 122 -9.02 3.84 -3.20
N MET A 123 -8.49 2.80 -2.56
CA MET A 123 -9.33 1.71 -2.04
C MET A 123 -10.27 2.22 -0.94
N GLN A 124 -9.83 3.20 -0.14
CA GLN A 124 -10.70 3.83 0.86
C GLN A 124 -11.82 4.67 0.23
N GLU A 125 -11.59 5.36 -0.88
CA GLU A 125 -12.64 6.10 -1.58
C GLU A 125 -13.72 5.17 -2.16
N GLN A 126 -13.37 3.93 -2.49
CA GLN A 126 -14.35 2.94 -2.98
C GLN A 126 -15.29 2.48 -1.86
N ASP A 127 -14.77 2.26 -0.64
CA ASP A 127 -15.58 1.88 0.52
C ASP A 127 -16.57 2.99 0.94
N ASP A 128 -16.18 4.26 0.83
CA ASP A 128 -17.03 5.40 1.23
C ASP A 128 -18.09 5.77 0.16
N GLY A 129 -18.04 5.17 -1.03
CA GLY A 129 -18.93 5.44 -2.17
C GLY A 129 -20.12 4.49 -2.32
N GLU A 130 -20.19 3.41 -1.53
CA GLU A 130 -21.27 2.41 -1.55
C GLU A 130 -22.28 2.60 -0.39
N GLY A 131 -22.67 3.85 -0.12
CA GLY A 131 -23.67 4.23 0.90
C GLY A 131 -25.01 4.68 0.33
#